data_AF-A0A1I8GNJ5-F1
#
_entry.id   AF-A0A1I8GNJ5-F1
#
_cell.length_a   1.000
_cell.length_b   1.000
_cell.length_c   1.000
_cell.angle_alpha   90.00
_cell.angle_beta   90.00
_cell.angle_gamma   90.00
#
_symmetry.space_group_name_H-M   'P 1'
#
loop_
_entity.id
_entity.type
_entity.pdbx_description
1 polymer ?
#
loop_
_entity_poly.entity_id
_entity_poly.type
_entity_poly.pdbx_seq_one_letter_code
_entity_poly.pdbx_strand_id
1 'polypeptide(L)'
;LLGDILAEKPQEKKAINNALVLSGLPIVDSARIERLQAFIRDKFLDKHGEVVKFSMPTDENGNSLGFALCCFQTDQQALDALTDIQSFHLITYLVTFSPSVTKEDPHAIKMFEVDTGKMKRSFLHEQAAKWPVFKWSHKGEFFARVQTGKALQVFETPSFSLLDKKSISVQDVQDLSWSPTDNILAYWIAETDNQPARVILMTMPEKREVATKMLFNVADCRMHWHPQGNYLCVRVNRYTKKKLDADNTPKYINIYTNFEVFRMREKNIPVEKIEVTDAVSCFNWEPHGSKFAMVQGIASKGLSVVFYQVNAHDIEKVKVLEKRNVNTISWSPIGQHVVLAGLRSANGGLEFIDTSDMKTTANQEHFGATDIEWDPTGRYVVTTVSFWHVKVDNASHVYSSHGTLLYKLNKLERICQFAWRPRPPTLLSDEQIKNIKKNMKTYSRRFEKEDLQSSTRASKELLEKRARLKTEYEKWRAKLLEKFRGEKQKRLELR
;
A
#
# COMPACT_ATOMS: atom_id res chain seq x y z
N LEU A 1 45.40 14.18 -33.20
CA LEU A 1 44.70 15.49 -33.35
C LEU A 1 43.17 15.41 -33.49
N LEU A 2 42.57 14.43 -34.18
CA LEU A 2 41.11 14.16 -34.04
C LEU A 2 40.79 12.98 -33.10
N GLY A 3 41.75 12.09 -32.87
CA GLY A 3 41.62 10.94 -31.96
C GLY A 3 41.72 11.32 -30.47
N ASP A 4 42.56 12.30 -30.13
CA ASP A 4 42.82 12.70 -28.73
C ASP A 4 41.66 13.52 -28.13
N ILE A 5 40.86 14.19 -28.97
CA ILE A 5 39.67 14.95 -28.55
C ILE A 5 38.43 14.04 -28.45
N LEU A 6 38.42 12.91 -29.17
CA LEU A 6 37.36 11.89 -29.06
C LEU A 6 37.52 10.97 -27.83
N ALA A 7 38.65 11.04 -27.12
CA ALA A 7 38.87 10.38 -25.85
C ALA A 7 38.25 11.12 -24.64
N GLU A 8 37.97 12.42 -24.78
CA GLU A 8 37.24 13.22 -23.78
C GLU A 8 35.74 13.22 -24.06
N LYS A 9 35.12 12.04 -24.10
CA LYS A 9 33.69 11.94 -23.81
C LYS A 9 33.52 11.99 -22.29
N PRO A 10 32.68 12.88 -21.72
CA PRO A 10 32.23 12.68 -20.35
C PRO A 10 31.47 11.35 -20.33
N GLN A 11 32.07 10.32 -19.73
CA GLN A 11 31.33 9.14 -19.35
C GLN A 11 30.22 9.61 -18.41
N GLU A 12 28.97 9.25 -18.72
CA GLU A 12 27.91 9.25 -17.72
C GLU A 12 28.43 8.41 -16.55
N LYS A 13 28.88 9.06 -15.47
CA LYS A 13 29.02 8.37 -14.19
C LYS A 13 27.62 7.90 -13.83
N LYS A 14 27.33 6.64 -14.14
CA LYS A 14 26.34 5.85 -13.42
C LYS A 14 26.51 6.18 -11.94
N ALA A 15 25.38 6.35 -11.26
CA ALA A 15 25.29 6.70 -9.85
C ALA A 15 26.46 6.12 -9.04
N ILE A 16 27.00 6.94 -8.14
CA ILE A 16 28.10 6.58 -7.25
C ILE A 16 27.57 5.50 -6.30
N ASN A 17 27.52 4.24 -6.75
CA ASN A 17 26.98 3.10 -6.02
C ASN A 17 27.83 2.73 -4.80
N ASN A 18 29.05 3.29 -4.72
CA ASN A 18 29.97 3.16 -3.60
C ASN A 18 29.89 4.30 -2.58
N ALA A 19 28.95 5.24 -2.70
CA ALA A 19 28.72 6.31 -1.73
C ALA A 19 27.50 6.03 -0.85
N LEU A 20 27.71 6.13 0.46
CA LEU A 20 26.75 5.94 1.52
C LEU A 20 26.50 7.28 2.22
N VAL A 21 25.22 7.52 2.53
CA VAL A 21 24.78 8.68 3.32
C VAL A 21 24.32 8.16 4.67
N LEU A 22 25.11 8.42 5.71
CA LEU A 22 24.75 8.12 7.09
C LEU A 22 23.93 9.29 7.63
N SER A 23 22.65 9.07 7.92
CA SER A 23 21.75 10.08 8.48
C SER A 23 21.36 9.74 9.92
N GLY A 24 21.12 10.75 10.77
CA GLY A 24 20.76 10.55 12.18
C GLY A 24 21.94 10.62 13.16
N LEU A 25 23.06 11.22 12.73
CA LEU A 25 24.21 11.45 13.60
C LEU A 25 23.92 12.61 14.57
N PRO A 26 24.45 12.57 15.81
CA PRO A 26 24.29 13.66 16.76
C PRO A 26 24.91 14.95 16.22
N ILE A 27 24.18 16.06 16.37
CA ILE A 27 24.65 17.40 16.04
C ILE A 27 25.69 17.80 17.09
N VAL A 28 26.93 18.05 16.66
CA VAL A 28 28.08 18.35 17.52
C VAL A 28 28.83 19.57 17.03
N ASP A 29 29.34 20.35 17.98
CA ASP A 29 30.17 21.54 17.74
C ASP A 29 31.54 21.18 17.16
N SER A 30 32.19 22.15 16.50
CA SER A 30 33.48 22.00 15.79
C SER A 30 34.58 21.26 16.56
N ALA A 31 34.67 21.46 17.88
CA ALA A 31 35.66 20.80 18.74
C ALA A 31 35.42 19.28 18.97
N ARG A 32 34.22 18.76 18.67
CA ARG A 32 33.85 17.35 18.89
C ARG A 32 33.67 16.56 17.59
N ILE A 33 33.70 17.23 16.43
CA ILE A 33 33.52 16.62 15.11
C ILE A 33 34.63 15.59 14.82
N GLU A 34 35.89 15.91 15.12
CA GLU A 34 37.01 14.97 14.88
C GLU A 34 36.88 13.69 15.70
N ARG A 35 36.41 13.78 16.95
CA ARG A 35 36.17 12.61 17.81
C ARG A 35 35.03 11.75 17.30
N LEU A 36 33.94 12.38 16.83
CA LEU A 36 32.81 11.66 16.26
C LEU A 36 33.20 10.99 14.93
N GLN A 37 34.00 11.66 14.09
CA GLN A 37 34.54 11.09 12.86
C GLN A 37 35.44 9.89 13.13
N ALA A 38 36.33 9.97 14.12
CA ALA A 38 37.18 8.85 14.53
C ALA A 38 36.34 7.68 15.07
N PHE A 39 35.33 7.96 15.90
CA PHE A 39 34.43 6.94 16.43
C PHE A 39 33.64 6.23 15.33
N ILE A 40 33.10 6.96 14.35
CA ILE A 40 32.35 6.38 13.23
C ILE A 40 33.25 5.53 12.34
N ARG A 41 34.48 5.99 12.05
CA ARG A 41 35.45 5.21 11.26
C ARG A 41 35.84 3.92 11.97
N ASP A 42 36.30 4.00 13.21
CA ASP A 42 36.85 2.87 13.97
C ASP A 42 35.79 1.82 14.38
N LYS A 43 34.60 2.27 14.80
CA LYS A 43 33.55 1.35 15.29
C LYS A 43 32.66 0.77 14.21
N PHE A 44 32.40 1.53 13.14
CA PHE A 44 31.35 1.22 12.17
C PHE A 44 31.85 1.03 10.74
N LEU A 45 32.86 1.76 10.28
CA LEU A 45 33.25 1.70 8.87
C LEU A 45 34.41 0.73 8.60
N ASP A 46 35.43 0.69 9.47
CA ASP A 46 36.63 -0.14 9.27
C ASP A 46 36.36 -1.65 9.33
N LYS A 47 35.19 -2.06 9.86
CA LYS A 47 34.73 -3.46 9.85
C LYS A 47 34.29 -3.95 8.47
N HIS A 48 33.92 -3.06 7.56
CA HIS A 48 33.30 -3.41 6.28
C HIS A 48 34.18 -3.06 5.06
N GLY A 49 35.31 -2.39 5.26
CA GLY A 49 36.29 -2.13 4.20
C GLY A 49 36.99 -0.78 4.34
N GLU A 50 37.94 -0.51 3.45
CA GLU A 50 38.72 0.73 3.46
C GLU A 50 37.90 1.92 2.91
N VAL A 51 37.76 2.97 3.73
CA VAL A 51 37.00 4.17 3.38
C VAL A 51 37.87 5.15 2.59
N VAL A 52 37.57 5.31 1.30
CA VAL A 52 38.30 6.18 0.37
C VAL A 52 38.04 7.67 0.66
N LYS A 53 36.82 8.02 1.06
CA LYS A 53 36.45 9.41 1.39
C LYS A 53 35.37 9.46 2.45
N PHE A 54 35.58 10.21 3.52
CA PHE A 54 34.57 10.48 4.54
C PHE A 54 34.46 11.99 4.72
N SER A 55 33.26 12.54 4.58
CA SER A 55 32.99 13.97 4.69
C SER A 55 31.73 14.19 5.51
N MET A 56 31.82 15.05 6.54
CA MET A 56 30.68 15.43 7.36
C MET A 56 30.42 16.93 7.16
N PRO A 57 29.34 17.30 6.45
CA PRO A 57 29.03 18.71 6.19
C PRO A 57 28.68 19.47 7.49
N THR A 58 29.19 20.70 7.60
CA THR A 58 28.92 21.63 8.71
C THR A 58 28.09 22.83 8.24
N ASP A 59 27.32 23.39 9.16
CA ASP A 59 26.56 24.64 8.94
C ASP A 59 27.47 25.88 9.06
N GLU A 60 26.94 27.07 8.73
CA GLU A 60 27.66 28.36 8.77
C GLU A 60 28.25 28.69 10.17
N ASN A 61 27.70 28.08 11.22
CA ASN A 61 28.14 28.23 12.62
C ASN A 61 29.15 27.15 13.09
N GLY A 62 29.59 26.24 12.21
CA GLY A 62 30.59 25.21 12.53
C GLY A 62 30.04 23.94 13.20
N ASN A 63 28.72 23.77 13.25
CA ASN A 63 28.05 22.60 13.82
C ASN A 63 27.75 21.55 12.74
N SER A 64 27.75 20.28 13.10
CA SER A 64 27.45 19.21 12.14
C SER A 64 25.97 19.14 11.73
N LEU A 65 25.70 18.88 10.45
CA LEU A 65 24.33 18.82 9.91
C LEU A 65 23.59 17.49 10.21
N GLY A 66 24.15 16.63 11.07
CA GLY A 66 23.54 15.36 11.46
C GLY A 66 23.56 14.26 10.40
N PHE A 67 24.34 14.44 9.32
CA PHE A 67 24.59 13.42 8.32
C PHE A 67 26.06 13.42 7.87
N ALA A 68 26.56 12.26 7.45
CA ALA A 68 27.90 12.07 6.92
C ALA A 68 27.86 11.31 5.60
N LEU A 69 28.78 11.64 4.70
CA LEU A 69 28.98 10.99 3.42
C LEU A 69 30.22 10.11 3.51
N CYS A 70 30.07 8.81 3.32
CA CYS A 70 31.19 7.88 3.22
C CYS A 70 31.24 7.23 1.84
N CYS A 71 32.43 7.13 1.26
CA CYS A 71 32.68 6.45 0.00
C CYS A 71 33.60 5.27 0.26
N PHE A 72 33.17 4.07 -0.12
CA PHE A 72 33.98 2.86 -0.08
C PHE A 72 34.71 2.63 -1.40
N GLN A 73 35.73 1.78 -1.35
CA GLN A 73 36.52 1.44 -2.53
C GLN A 73 35.72 0.60 -3.54
N THR A 74 34.80 -0.24 -3.06
CA THR A 74 33.97 -1.10 -3.92
C THR A 74 32.49 -0.97 -3.60
N ASP A 75 31.65 -1.17 -4.62
CA ASP A 75 30.18 -1.13 -4.52
C ASP A 75 29.65 -2.21 -3.55
N GLN A 76 30.33 -3.35 -3.46
CA GLN A 76 29.91 -4.49 -2.63
C GLN A 76 30.12 -4.21 -1.13
N GLN A 77 31.23 -3.54 -0.76
CA GLN A 77 31.47 -3.08 0.61
C GLN A 77 30.47 -2.02 1.06
N ALA A 78 30.09 -1.11 0.16
CA ALA A 78 29.03 -0.13 0.44
C ALA A 78 27.67 -0.80 0.64
N LEU A 79 27.37 -1.88 -0.10
CA LEU A 79 26.14 -2.64 0.08
C LEU A 79 26.11 -3.41 1.40
N ASP A 80 27.22 -4.04 1.78
CA ASP A 80 27.33 -4.77 3.05
C ASP A 80 27.23 -3.82 4.25
N ALA A 81 27.92 -2.68 4.20
CA ALA A 81 27.80 -1.63 5.22
C ALA A 81 26.40 -1.02 5.27
N LEU A 82 25.72 -0.86 4.11
CA LEU A 82 24.32 -0.42 4.08
C LEU A 82 23.41 -1.44 4.77
N THR A 83 23.59 -2.72 4.50
CA THR A 83 22.73 -3.80 5.01
C THR A 83 22.82 -3.91 6.54
N ASP A 84 24.02 -3.75 7.10
CA ASP A 84 24.25 -3.75 8.56
C ASP A 84 23.84 -2.44 9.27
N ILE A 85 23.90 -1.30 8.59
CA ILE A 85 23.53 0.01 9.19
C ILE A 85 22.02 0.30 9.03
N GLN A 86 21.41 -0.18 7.94
CA GLN A 86 20.00 0.00 7.62
C GLN A 86 19.09 -1.01 8.35
N SER A 87 19.65 -1.92 9.16
CA SER A 87 18.94 -2.90 10.01
C SER A 87 18.04 -2.28 11.10
N PHE A 88 17.76 -0.98 11.01
CA PHE A 88 16.92 -0.29 11.98
C PHE A 88 15.53 0.08 11.51
N HIS A 89 15.13 -0.03 10.24
CA HIS A 89 13.70 0.09 9.92
C HIS A 89 13.31 -0.42 8.53
N LEU A 90 12.24 -1.24 8.55
CA LEU A 90 11.26 -1.55 7.50
C LEU A 90 11.41 -2.93 6.84
N ILE A 91 10.51 -3.82 7.30
CA ILE A 91 10.23 -5.21 6.90
C ILE A 91 11.17 -6.22 7.58
N THR A 92 10.94 -6.47 8.87
CA THR A 92 11.76 -7.38 9.68
C THR A 92 11.63 -8.85 9.26
N TYR A 93 10.47 -9.27 8.71
CA TYR A 93 10.19 -10.69 8.43
C TYR A 93 9.48 -10.93 7.09
N LEU A 94 9.99 -11.88 6.30
CA LEU A 94 9.38 -12.41 5.09
C LEU A 94 8.73 -13.76 5.39
N VAL A 95 7.45 -13.90 5.04
CA VAL A 95 6.73 -15.17 5.14
C VAL A 95 6.53 -15.72 3.73
N THR A 96 7.16 -16.86 3.45
CA THR A 96 6.96 -17.57 2.17
C THR A 96 5.90 -18.65 2.34
N PHE A 97 4.93 -18.69 1.44
CA PHE A 97 3.90 -19.72 1.40
C PHE A 97 4.03 -20.52 0.10
N SER A 98 4.29 -21.83 0.21
CA SER A 98 4.20 -22.75 -0.92
C SER A 98 2.81 -23.42 -0.92
N PRO A 99 1.99 -23.23 -1.97
CA PRO A 99 0.69 -23.89 -2.09
C PRO A 99 0.78 -25.37 -2.49
N SER A 100 1.93 -25.83 -3.00
CA SER A 100 2.16 -27.22 -3.41
C SER A 100 3.03 -27.94 -2.38
N VAL A 101 2.44 -28.91 -1.67
CA VAL A 101 3.17 -29.81 -0.77
C VAL A 101 3.86 -30.87 -1.63
N THR A 102 5.16 -30.72 -1.88
CA THR A 102 5.99 -31.84 -2.34
C THR A 102 6.30 -32.74 -1.14
N LYS A 103 6.29 -34.08 -1.33
CA LYS A 103 6.56 -35.08 -0.27
C LYS A 103 7.93 -34.91 0.43
N GLU A 104 8.81 -34.09 -0.14
CA GLU A 104 10.18 -33.85 0.34
C GLU A 104 10.29 -32.69 1.35
N ASP A 105 9.29 -31.79 1.46
CA ASP A 105 9.32 -30.72 2.47
C ASP A 105 7.91 -30.48 3.10
N PRO A 106 7.62 -31.09 4.26
CA PRO A 106 6.33 -30.94 4.93
C PRO A 106 6.10 -29.52 5.49
N HIS A 107 7.11 -28.65 5.48
CA HIS A 107 7.04 -27.27 5.96
C HIS A 107 6.73 -26.28 4.83
N ALA A 108 5.45 -26.12 4.50
CA ALA A 108 5.01 -25.21 3.43
C ALA A 108 5.12 -23.72 3.78
N ILE A 109 5.23 -23.35 5.07
CA ILE A 109 5.35 -21.95 5.49
C ILE A 109 6.67 -21.75 6.23
N LYS A 110 7.55 -20.95 5.66
CA LYS A 110 8.85 -20.59 6.26
C LYS A 110 8.87 -19.09 6.54
N MET A 111 9.35 -18.74 7.72
CA MET A 111 9.55 -17.36 8.16
C MET A 111 11.04 -17.05 8.14
N PHE A 112 11.40 -16.05 7.35
CA PHE A 112 12.76 -15.55 7.21
C PHE A 112 12.85 -14.17 7.83
N GLU A 113 13.97 -13.90 8.49
CA GLU A 113 14.37 -12.52 8.79
C GLU A 113 14.90 -11.90 7.49
N VAL A 114 14.35 -10.76 7.09
CA VAL A 114 14.68 -10.16 5.77
C VAL A 114 16.13 -9.70 5.73
N ASP A 115 16.62 -9.15 6.84
CA ASP A 115 17.97 -8.58 6.94
C ASP A 115 19.05 -9.66 6.88
N THR A 116 18.81 -10.82 7.49
CA THR A 116 19.84 -11.89 7.60
C THR A 116 19.60 -13.05 6.63
N GLY A 117 18.43 -13.12 5.99
CA GLY A 117 18.00 -14.28 5.21
C GLY A 117 17.88 -15.57 6.04
N LYS A 118 18.05 -15.52 7.37
CA LYS A 118 18.02 -16.71 8.22
C LYS A 118 16.58 -17.16 8.44
N MET A 119 16.35 -18.45 8.23
CA MET A 119 15.08 -19.09 8.56
C MET A 119 14.93 -19.13 10.09
N LYS A 120 13.97 -18.39 10.64
CA LYS A 120 13.69 -18.38 12.08
C LYS A 120 12.83 -19.58 12.46
N ARG A 121 11.76 -19.83 11.68
CA ARG A 121 10.81 -20.90 11.99
C ARG A 121 10.11 -21.40 10.74
N SER A 122 9.81 -22.69 10.73
CA SER A 122 9.04 -23.38 9.70
C SER A 122 7.76 -23.97 10.30
N PHE A 123 6.67 -23.94 9.55
CA PHE A 123 5.37 -24.45 9.97
C PHE A 123 4.82 -25.44 8.95
N LEU A 124 4.15 -26.48 9.45
CA LEU A 124 3.47 -27.50 8.66
C LEU A 124 2.24 -26.93 7.93
N HIS A 125 2.03 -27.42 6.71
CA HIS A 125 0.84 -27.13 5.91
C HIS A 125 -0.41 -27.81 6.51
N GLU A 126 -1.48 -27.05 6.75
CA GLU A 126 -2.81 -27.61 6.99
C GLU A 126 -3.67 -27.36 5.74
N GLN A 127 -4.36 -28.40 5.26
CA GLN A 127 -5.01 -28.53 3.94
C GLN A 127 -6.09 -27.47 3.61
N ALA A 128 -6.38 -26.52 4.49
CA ALA A 128 -7.45 -25.53 4.34
C ALA A 128 -7.04 -24.08 4.71
N ALA A 129 -5.75 -23.78 4.80
CA ALA A 129 -5.31 -22.46 5.24
C ALA A 129 -5.43 -21.41 4.11
N LYS A 130 -6.40 -20.49 4.23
CA LYS A 130 -6.54 -19.32 3.34
C LYS A 130 -5.42 -18.32 3.65
N TRP A 131 -4.73 -17.82 2.61
CA TRP A 131 -3.74 -16.75 2.77
C TRP A 131 -4.43 -15.42 3.10
N PRO A 132 -3.91 -14.60 4.03
CA PRO A 132 -2.74 -14.85 4.89
C PRO A 132 -3.06 -15.77 6.08
N VAL A 133 -2.25 -16.84 6.23
CA VAL A 133 -2.40 -17.85 7.31
C VAL A 133 -1.99 -17.29 8.66
N PHE A 134 -0.94 -16.47 8.66
CA PHE A 134 -0.48 -15.73 9.83
C PHE A 134 -0.93 -14.28 9.68
N LYS A 135 -1.64 -13.77 10.68
CA LYS A 135 -1.95 -12.34 10.75
C LYS A 135 -1.14 -11.72 11.88
N TRP A 136 -0.57 -10.56 11.59
CA TRP A 136 0.35 -9.86 12.45
C TRP A 136 -0.37 -8.74 13.20
N SER A 137 0.08 -8.49 14.43
CA SER A 137 -0.25 -7.28 15.18
C SER A 137 0.36 -6.04 14.52
N HIS A 138 -0.20 -4.87 14.84
CA HIS A 138 0.19 -3.59 14.24
C HIS A 138 1.69 -3.27 14.31
N LYS A 139 2.36 -3.61 15.42
CA LYS A 139 3.81 -3.42 15.62
C LYS A 139 4.66 -4.64 15.26
N GLY A 140 4.04 -5.75 14.87
CA GLY A 140 4.73 -7.01 14.61
C GLY A 140 5.24 -7.73 15.87
N GLU A 141 4.86 -7.26 17.07
CA GLU A 141 5.20 -7.87 18.38
C GLU A 141 4.59 -9.27 18.53
N PHE A 142 3.37 -9.43 18.01
CA PHE A 142 2.62 -10.69 18.02
C PHE A 142 2.17 -11.09 16.63
N PHE A 143 2.07 -12.39 16.39
CA PHE A 143 1.35 -12.95 15.25
C PHE A 143 0.50 -14.13 15.67
N ALA A 144 -0.66 -14.26 15.03
CA ALA A 144 -1.64 -15.30 15.35
C ALA A 144 -1.91 -16.20 14.15
N ARG A 145 -2.16 -17.47 14.46
CA ARG A 145 -2.65 -18.49 13.55
C ARG A 145 -3.82 -19.23 14.16
N VAL A 146 -4.84 -19.49 13.36
CA VAL A 146 -5.89 -20.45 13.72
C VAL A 146 -5.40 -21.86 13.39
N GLN A 147 -5.49 -22.77 14.35
CA GLN A 147 -5.46 -24.20 14.08
C GLN A 147 -6.90 -24.71 13.96
N THR A 148 -7.28 -25.12 12.75
CA THR A 148 -8.67 -25.51 12.43
C THR A 148 -9.22 -26.52 13.42
N GLY A 149 -10.31 -26.18 14.11
CA GLY A 149 -11.03 -27.05 15.05
C GLY A 149 -10.34 -27.34 16.39
N LYS A 150 -9.18 -26.73 16.69
CA LYS A 150 -8.44 -27.02 17.94
C LYS A 150 -8.21 -25.81 18.83
N ALA A 151 -7.41 -24.86 18.35
CA ALA A 151 -6.90 -23.80 19.19
C ALA A 151 -6.45 -22.58 18.39
N LEU A 152 -6.45 -21.43 19.07
CA LEU A 152 -5.83 -20.21 18.59
C LEU A 152 -4.39 -20.14 19.14
N GLN A 153 -3.42 -20.11 18.23
CA GLN A 153 -2.00 -20.01 18.57
C GLN A 153 -1.52 -18.58 18.34
N VAL A 154 -1.01 -17.95 19.39
CA VAL A 154 -0.40 -16.63 19.32
C VAL A 154 1.06 -16.74 19.69
N PHE A 155 1.91 -16.17 18.85
CA PHE A 155 3.35 -16.20 18.97
C PHE A 155 3.87 -14.78 19.21
N GLU A 156 4.98 -14.70 19.92
CA GLU A 156 5.67 -13.45 20.25
C GLU A 156 6.97 -13.34 19.43
N THR A 157 7.28 -12.13 18.94
CA THR A 157 8.58 -11.80 18.35
C THR A 157 9.45 -11.07 19.39
N PRO A 158 10.79 -11.24 19.36
CA PRO A 158 11.62 -11.86 18.33
C PRO A 158 11.89 -13.36 18.52
N SER A 159 11.43 -13.97 19.61
CA SER A 159 11.69 -15.38 19.95
C SER A 159 10.92 -16.38 19.08
N PHE A 160 9.87 -15.94 18.40
CA PHE A 160 8.90 -16.76 17.67
C PHE A 160 8.26 -17.85 18.54
N SER A 161 8.34 -17.75 19.88
CA SER A 161 7.76 -18.74 20.79
C SER A 161 6.27 -18.51 21.01
N LEU A 162 5.56 -19.56 21.43
CA LEU A 162 4.15 -19.45 21.79
C LEU A 162 4.00 -18.57 23.04
N LEU A 163 3.09 -17.60 23.00
CA LEU A 163 2.84 -16.65 24.10
C LEU A 163 2.41 -17.40 25.38
N ASP A 164 3.15 -17.21 26.47
CA ASP A 164 3.04 -17.96 27.74
C ASP A 164 3.19 -19.49 27.62
N LYS A 165 3.77 -19.98 26.52
CA LYS A 165 3.88 -21.42 26.20
C LYS A 165 2.54 -22.16 26.19
N LYS A 166 1.41 -21.46 26.14
CA LYS A 166 0.05 -22.03 26.13
C LYS A 166 -0.76 -21.48 24.97
N SER A 167 -1.38 -22.38 24.21
CA SER A 167 -2.36 -22.01 23.20
C SER A 167 -3.69 -21.66 23.85
N ILE A 168 -4.44 -20.74 23.24
CA ILE A 168 -5.77 -20.39 23.70
C ILE A 168 -6.72 -21.47 23.18
N SER A 169 -7.31 -22.25 24.08
CA SER A 169 -8.19 -23.37 23.75
C SER A 169 -9.57 -22.88 23.30
N VAL A 170 -9.63 -22.34 22.08
CA VAL A 170 -10.86 -21.92 21.42
C VAL A 170 -11.11 -22.84 20.24
N GLN A 171 -12.26 -23.50 20.25
CA GLN A 171 -12.71 -24.37 19.17
C GLN A 171 -13.44 -23.54 18.08
N ASP A 172 -13.42 -24.05 16.86
CA ASP A 172 -14.20 -23.55 15.72
C ASP A 172 -14.08 -22.05 15.39
N VAL A 173 -12.89 -21.49 15.60
CA VAL A 173 -12.55 -20.15 15.11
C VAL A 173 -12.52 -20.17 13.58
N GLN A 174 -13.32 -19.31 12.95
CA GLN A 174 -13.44 -19.26 11.49
C GLN A 174 -12.55 -18.18 10.86
N ASP A 175 -12.44 -17.03 11.51
CA ASP A 175 -11.56 -15.95 11.07
C ASP A 175 -11.03 -15.15 12.27
N LEU A 176 -9.87 -14.55 12.09
CA LEU A 176 -9.21 -13.69 13.08
C LEU A 176 -8.76 -12.39 12.42
N SER A 177 -8.68 -11.29 13.15
CA SER A 177 -8.22 -10.01 12.60
C SER A 177 -7.67 -9.13 13.71
N TRP A 178 -6.47 -8.59 13.52
CA TRP A 178 -5.86 -7.69 14.49
C TRP A 178 -6.34 -6.26 14.30
N SER A 179 -6.46 -5.53 15.41
CA SER A 179 -6.61 -4.07 15.35
C SER A 179 -5.36 -3.46 14.71
N PRO A 180 -5.52 -2.48 13.81
CA PRO A 180 -4.40 -1.84 13.11
C PRO A 180 -3.62 -0.85 14.00
N THR A 181 -4.12 -0.50 15.19
CA THR A 181 -3.46 0.47 16.09
C THR A 181 -3.22 -0.06 17.49
N ASP A 182 -4.06 -0.98 17.97
CA ASP A 182 -3.98 -1.51 19.33
C ASP A 182 -3.65 -3.02 19.30
N ASN A 183 -3.08 -3.56 20.38
CA ASN A 183 -2.83 -5.00 20.51
C ASN A 183 -4.12 -5.76 20.89
N ILE A 184 -5.17 -5.58 20.10
CA ILE A 184 -6.47 -6.22 20.25
C ILE A 184 -6.67 -7.21 19.10
N LEU A 185 -7.00 -8.44 19.44
CA LEU A 185 -7.33 -9.50 18.50
C LEU A 185 -8.86 -9.68 18.47
N ALA A 186 -9.46 -9.47 17.30
CA ALA A 186 -10.82 -9.88 17.03
C ALA A 186 -10.83 -11.28 16.42
N TYR A 187 -11.69 -12.15 16.91
CA TYR A 187 -11.99 -13.42 16.26
C TYR A 187 -13.45 -13.77 16.44
N TRP A 188 -13.98 -14.60 15.55
CA TRP A 188 -15.34 -15.09 15.67
C TRP A 188 -15.38 -16.62 15.61
N ILE A 189 -16.31 -17.16 16.38
CA ILE A 189 -16.55 -18.60 16.52
C ILE A 189 -17.91 -18.91 15.88
N ALA A 190 -17.94 -19.95 15.07
CA ALA A 190 -19.18 -20.43 14.46
C ALA A 190 -20.16 -20.99 15.50
N GLU A 191 -21.43 -21.06 15.12
CA GLU A 191 -22.45 -21.70 15.94
C GLU A 191 -22.21 -23.22 16.00
N THR A 192 -22.23 -23.75 17.22
CA THR A 192 -22.18 -25.19 17.52
C THR A 192 -23.53 -25.57 18.14
N ASP A 193 -23.93 -26.85 18.09
CA ASP A 193 -25.23 -27.32 18.61
C ASP A 193 -25.53 -26.86 20.06
N ASN A 194 -24.49 -26.60 20.86
CA ASN A 194 -24.60 -26.15 22.25
C ASN A 194 -24.33 -24.65 22.49
N GLN A 195 -23.76 -23.90 21.53
CA GLN A 195 -23.35 -22.51 21.75
C GLN A 195 -23.62 -21.64 20.51
N PRO A 196 -24.23 -20.44 20.67
CA PRO A 196 -24.44 -19.52 19.57
C PRO A 196 -23.10 -18.98 19.03
N ALA A 197 -23.12 -18.50 17.79
CA ALA A 197 -21.97 -17.81 17.22
C ALA A 197 -21.61 -16.59 18.09
N ARG A 198 -20.32 -16.29 18.22
CA ARG A 198 -19.88 -15.13 19.01
C ARG A 198 -18.66 -14.46 18.40
N VAL A 199 -18.64 -13.15 18.49
CA VAL A 199 -17.49 -12.31 18.15
C VAL A 199 -16.85 -11.88 19.47
N ILE A 200 -15.55 -12.12 19.59
CA ILE A 200 -14.78 -11.82 20.80
C ILE A 200 -13.65 -10.85 20.44
N LEU A 201 -13.51 -9.82 21.27
CA LEU A 201 -12.38 -8.88 21.26
C LEU A 201 -11.50 -9.17 22.47
N MET A 202 -10.26 -9.58 22.22
CA MET A 202 -9.31 -9.97 23.25
C MET A 202 -8.08 -9.05 23.23
N THR A 203 -7.67 -8.54 24.40
CA THR A 203 -6.41 -7.79 24.53
C THR A 203 -5.22 -8.72 24.69
N MET A 204 -4.10 -8.31 24.10
CA MET A 204 -2.81 -8.99 24.22
C MET A 204 -1.79 -8.03 24.87
N PRO A 205 -0.93 -8.51 25.79
CA PRO A 205 -0.67 -9.91 26.14
C PRO A 205 -1.60 -10.50 27.23
N GLU A 206 -2.43 -9.70 27.88
CA GLU A 206 -3.23 -10.08 29.06
C GLU A 206 -4.26 -11.21 28.80
N LYS A 207 -4.59 -11.48 27.53
CA LYS A 207 -5.61 -12.46 27.10
C LYS A 207 -6.99 -12.19 27.72
N ARG A 208 -7.29 -10.93 28.03
CA ARG A 208 -8.57 -10.52 28.62
C ARG A 208 -9.59 -10.28 27.51
N GLU A 209 -10.77 -10.88 27.62
CA GLU A 209 -11.90 -10.56 26.76
C GLU A 209 -12.45 -9.18 27.14
N VAL A 210 -12.33 -8.21 26.24
CA VAL A 210 -12.81 -6.83 26.45
C VAL A 210 -14.27 -6.70 26.09
N ALA A 211 -14.70 -7.36 25.01
CA ALA A 211 -16.08 -7.36 24.57
C ALA A 211 -16.40 -8.67 23.87
N THR A 212 -17.56 -9.23 24.21
CA THR A 212 -18.08 -10.45 23.61
C THR A 212 -19.51 -10.20 23.17
N LYS A 213 -19.79 -10.50 21.90
CA LYS A 213 -21.11 -10.32 21.30
C LYS A 213 -21.62 -11.64 20.76
N MET A 214 -22.76 -12.07 21.27
CA MET A 214 -23.46 -13.26 20.80
C MET A 214 -24.33 -12.93 19.59
N LEU A 215 -24.26 -13.79 18.57
CA LEU A 215 -24.97 -13.72 17.31
C LEU A 215 -25.71 -15.04 17.09
N PHE A 216 -26.92 -14.96 16.53
CA PHE A 216 -27.76 -16.13 16.28
C PHE A 216 -28.05 -16.24 14.78
N ASN A 217 -28.17 -17.47 14.28
CA ASN A 217 -28.48 -17.78 12.88
C ASN A 217 -27.50 -17.15 11.88
N VAL A 218 -26.19 -17.34 12.12
CA VAL A 218 -25.13 -16.74 11.30
C VAL A 218 -24.67 -17.72 10.21
N ALA A 219 -24.70 -17.28 8.94
CA ALA A 219 -24.16 -18.02 7.81
C ALA A 219 -22.68 -17.68 7.54
N ASP A 220 -22.33 -16.40 7.56
CA ASP A 220 -20.97 -15.90 7.33
C ASP A 220 -20.76 -14.62 8.13
N CYS A 221 -19.53 -14.41 8.60
CA CYS A 221 -19.15 -13.24 9.37
C CYS A 221 -17.80 -12.71 8.88
N ARG A 222 -17.76 -11.41 8.53
CA ARG A 222 -16.55 -10.72 8.10
C ARG A 222 -16.28 -9.50 8.95
N MET A 223 -15.03 -9.36 9.39
CA MET A 223 -14.59 -8.29 10.27
C MET A 223 -13.82 -7.23 9.47
N HIS A 224 -14.28 -5.99 9.54
CA HIS A 224 -13.72 -4.83 8.85
C HIS A 224 -13.29 -3.78 9.87
N TRP A 225 -11.98 -3.73 10.15
CA TRP A 225 -11.40 -2.72 11.04
C TRP A 225 -11.32 -1.36 10.35
N HIS A 226 -11.61 -0.31 11.12
CA HIS A 226 -11.29 1.05 10.74
C HIS A 226 -9.76 1.21 10.70
N PRO A 227 -9.16 1.91 9.71
CA PRO A 227 -7.69 2.01 9.61
C PRO A 227 -6.99 2.63 10.83
N GLN A 228 -7.68 3.47 11.61
CA GLN A 228 -7.18 4.00 12.90
C GLN A 228 -7.55 3.15 14.13
N GLY A 229 -8.24 2.03 13.93
CA GLY A 229 -8.70 1.12 14.98
C GLY A 229 -9.79 1.66 15.89
N ASN A 230 -10.38 2.82 15.56
CA ASN A 230 -11.46 3.44 16.36
C ASN A 230 -12.77 2.66 16.31
N TYR A 231 -13.04 2.00 15.19
CA TYR A 231 -14.25 1.23 14.96
C TYR A 231 -13.92 -0.16 14.40
N LEU A 232 -14.75 -1.14 14.73
CA LEU A 232 -14.79 -2.44 14.08
C LEU A 232 -16.19 -2.67 13.56
N CYS A 233 -16.34 -2.86 12.25
CA CYS A 233 -17.60 -3.27 11.65
C CYS A 233 -17.59 -4.77 11.40
N VAL A 234 -18.56 -5.48 11.96
CA VAL A 234 -18.76 -6.90 11.71
C VAL A 234 -19.95 -7.05 10.77
N ARG A 235 -19.68 -7.51 9.55
CA ARG A 235 -20.70 -7.88 8.58
C ARG A 235 -21.16 -9.30 8.86
N VAL A 236 -22.40 -9.44 9.32
CA VAL A 236 -23.03 -10.71 9.67
C VAL A 236 -24.10 -11.02 8.64
N ASN A 237 -23.90 -12.09 7.87
CA ASN A 237 -24.93 -12.63 7.00
C ASN A 237 -25.80 -13.57 7.83
N ARG A 238 -27.05 -13.19 8.07
CA ARG A 238 -28.01 -13.99 8.83
C ARG A 238 -28.93 -14.77 7.90
N TYR A 239 -29.38 -15.93 8.36
CA TYR A 239 -30.36 -16.74 7.64
C TYR A 239 -31.64 -16.91 8.47
N THR A 240 -32.77 -17.17 7.81
CA THR A 240 -34.03 -17.51 8.51
C THR A 240 -34.31 -19.00 8.53
N LYS A 241 -33.90 -19.74 7.49
CA LYS A 241 -34.00 -21.20 7.44
C LYS A 241 -32.72 -21.81 6.91
N LYS A 242 -32.23 -22.85 7.58
CA LYS A 242 -31.15 -23.72 7.12
C LYS A 242 -31.79 -24.97 6.53
N LYS A 243 -31.52 -25.26 5.26
CA LYS A 243 -31.81 -26.58 4.65
C LYS A 243 -30.48 -27.24 4.35
N LEU A 244 -30.35 -28.52 4.65
CA LEU A 244 -29.23 -29.31 4.16
C LEU A 244 -29.59 -29.81 2.76
N ASP A 245 -28.75 -29.52 1.77
CA ASP A 245 -28.88 -30.13 0.44
C ASP A 245 -28.48 -31.62 0.50
N ALA A 246 -28.73 -32.36 -0.57
CA ALA A 246 -28.44 -33.80 -0.67
C ALA A 246 -26.95 -34.16 -0.40
N ASP A 247 -26.04 -33.21 -0.63
CA ASP A 247 -24.59 -33.35 -0.38
C ASP A 247 -24.17 -32.93 1.05
N ASN A 248 -25.11 -32.81 1.99
CA ASN A 248 -24.87 -32.39 3.37
C ASN A 248 -24.25 -30.97 3.50
N THR A 249 -24.35 -30.16 2.44
CA THR A 249 -23.95 -28.75 2.46
C THR A 249 -25.11 -27.89 2.96
N PRO A 250 -24.88 -26.98 3.92
CA PRO A 250 -25.94 -26.13 4.44
C PRO A 250 -26.29 -25.06 3.41
N LYS A 251 -27.50 -25.14 2.86
CA LYS A 251 -28.12 -24.10 2.04
C LYS A 251 -28.94 -23.16 2.92
N TYR A 252 -28.54 -21.90 2.94
CA TYR A 252 -29.20 -20.86 3.70
C TYR A 252 -30.29 -20.18 2.85
N ILE A 253 -31.49 -20.03 3.41
CA ILE A 253 -32.65 -19.42 2.75
C ILE A 253 -32.95 -18.05 3.40
N ASN A 254 -33.26 -17.07 2.54
CA ASN A 254 -33.48 -15.65 2.88
C ASN A 254 -32.34 -15.10 3.72
N ILE A 255 -31.19 -14.92 3.07
CA ILE A 255 -30.02 -14.28 3.68
C ILE A 255 -30.23 -12.77 3.69
N TYR A 256 -30.13 -12.15 4.86
CA TYR A 256 -30.09 -10.70 5.03
C TYR A 256 -28.81 -10.30 5.76
N THR A 257 -28.36 -9.07 5.58
CA THR A 257 -27.05 -8.62 6.09
C THR A 257 -27.24 -7.64 7.24
N ASN A 258 -26.67 -7.97 8.39
CA ASN A 258 -26.59 -7.06 9.53
C ASN A 258 -25.16 -6.57 9.70
N PHE A 259 -25.00 -5.31 10.03
CA PHE A 259 -23.72 -4.74 10.43
C PHE A 259 -23.76 -4.44 11.92
N GLU A 260 -22.78 -4.93 12.65
CA GLU A 260 -22.57 -4.60 14.05
C GLU A 260 -21.30 -3.76 14.17
N VAL A 261 -21.45 -2.49 14.51
CA VAL A 261 -20.36 -1.52 14.62
C VAL A 261 -19.98 -1.36 16.08
N PHE A 262 -18.77 -1.79 16.42
CA PHE A 262 -18.16 -1.68 17.74
C PHE A 262 -17.37 -0.38 17.84
N ARG A 263 -17.60 0.42 18.87
CA ARG A 263 -16.87 1.67 19.13
C ARG A 263 -15.76 1.45 20.15
N MET A 264 -14.51 1.29 19.67
CA MET A 264 -13.39 0.85 20.50
C MET A 264 -12.90 1.91 21.50
N ARG A 265 -13.14 3.20 21.22
CA ARG A 265 -12.65 4.32 22.06
C ARG A 265 -13.62 4.72 23.18
N GLU A 266 -14.84 4.20 23.16
CA GLU A 266 -15.87 4.50 24.16
C GLU A 266 -15.87 3.47 25.30
N LYS A 267 -16.29 3.89 26.51
CA LYS A 267 -16.36 2.99 27.66
C LYS A 267 -17.33 1.84 27.38
N ASN A 268 -16.93 0.63 27.73
CA ASN A 268 -17.69 -0.63 27.53
C ASN A 268 -17.92 -1.04 26.07
N ILE A 269 -17.30 -0.37 25.08
CA ILE A 269 -17.39 -0.70 23.65
C ILE A 269 -18.86 -0.89 23.21
N PRO A 270 -19.66 0.18 23.13
CA PRO A 270 -21.04 0.06 22.67
C PRO A 270 -21.08 -0.50 21.24
N VAL A 271 -22.10 -1.32 21.00
CA VAL A 271 -22.32 -2.00 19.73
C VAL A 271 -23.62 -1.50 19.11
N GLU A 272 -23.50 -0.87 17.96
CA GLU A 272 -24.62 -0.35 17.20
C GLU A 272 -24.96 -1.31 16.05
N LYS A 273 -26.26 -1.52 15.81
CA LYS A 273 -26.75 -2.47 14.82
C LYS A 273 -27.38 -1.73 13.65
N ILE A 274 -26.98 -2.09 12.43
CA ILE A 274 -27.58 -1.59 11.19
C ILE A 274 -28.08 -2.80 10.42
N GLU A 275 -29.38 -2.83 10.16
CA GLU A 275 -30.00 -3.91 9.40
C GLU A 275 -30.16 -3.48 7.94
N VAL A 276 -29.62 -4.29 7.03
CA VAL A 276 -29.70 -4.07 5.59
C VAL A 276 -30.43 -5.25 4.96
N THR A 277 -31.59 -4.96 4.38
CA THR A 277 -32.45 -5.97 3.75
C THR A 277 -31.80 -6.57 2.51
N ASP A 278 -31.02 -5.77 1.78
CA ASP A 278 -30.35 -6.19 0.56
C ASP A 278 -29.01 -6.87 0.84
N ALA A 279 -28.59 -7.74 -0.08
CA ALA A 279 -27.27 -8.34 -0.04
C ALA A 279 -26.18 -7.26 -0.23
N VAL A 280 -25.16 -7.27 0.60
CA VAL A 280 -24.01 -6.34 0.48
C VAL A 280 -22.82 -7.03 -0.14
N SER A 281 -22.33 -6.48 -1.25
CA SER A 281 -21.16 -7.01 -1.97
C SER A 281 -19.85 -6.48 -1.40
N CYS A 282 -19.77 -5.18 -1.13
CA CYS A 282 -18.55 -4.47 -0.72
C CYS A 282 -18.83 -3.52 0.45
N PHE A 283 -17.84 -3.38 1.35
CA PHE A 283 -17.88 -2.49 2.51
C PHE A 283 -16.48 -1.95 2.77
N ASN A 284 -16.32 -0.62 2.79
CA ASN A 284 -15.04 0.04 3.05
C ASN A 284 -15.21 1.28 3.93
N TRP A 285 -14.29 1.44 4.90
CA TRP A 285 -14.14 2.61 5.76
C TRP A 285 -13.37 3.74 5.10
N GLU A 286 -13.66 4.98 5.49
CA GLU A 286 -12.79 6.14 5.24
C GLU A 286 -11.53 6.06 6.13
N PRO A 287 -10.30 6.11 5.60
CA PRO A 287 -9.08 5.86 6.40
C PRO A 287 -8.81 6.80 7.58
N HIS A 288 -9.34 8.01 7.55
CA HIS A 288 -9.12 9.04 8.59
C HIS A 288 -10.40 9.66 9.14
N GLY A 289 -11.57 9.15 8.75
CA GLY A 289 -12.86 9.72 9.13
C GLY A 289 -13.70 8.78 9.98
N SER A 290 -14.98 9.11 10.08
CA SER A 290 -15.99 8.25 10.71
C SER A 290 -17.06 7.82 9.70
N LYS A 291 -16.78 8.00 8.40
CA LYS A 291 -17.67 7.61 7.31
C LYS A 291 -17.29 6.25 6.76
N PHE A 292 -18.28 5.54 6.24
CA PHE A 292 -18.06 4.33 5.47
C PHE A 292 -19.08 4.25 4.35
N ALA A 293 -18.75 3.44 3.35
CA ALA A 293 -19.61 3.18 2.23
C ALA A 293 -19.78 1.68 2.03
N MET A 294 -20.97 1.30 1.61
CA MET A 294 -21.30 -0.07 1.25
C MET A 294 -22.02 -0.13 -0.08
N VAL A 295 -21.81 -1.21 -0.82
CA VAL A 295 -22.54 -1.51 -2.06
C VAL A 295 -23.59 -2.56 -1.75
N GLN A 296 -24.86 -2.18 -1.82
CA GLN A 296 -26.01 -3.06 -1.61
C GLN A 296 -26.73 -3.36 -2.93
N GLY A 297 -27.32 -4.55 -3.03
CA GLY A 297 -28.16 -4.95 -4.14
C GLY A 297 -27.64 -6.16 -4.92
N ILE A 298 -28.41 -6.55 -5.92
CA ILE A 298 -28.12 -7.71 -6.78
C ILE A 298 -27.78 -7.16 -8.16
N ALA A 299 -26.73 -7.69 -8.80
CA ALA A 299 -26.28 -7.23 -10.11
C ALA A 299 -27.40 -7.14 -11.17
N SER A 300 -28.41 -8.02 -11.11
CA SER A 300 -29.57 -8.02 -12.01
C SER A 300 -30.60 -6.90 -11.77
N LYS A 301 -30.70 -6.37 -10.55
CA LYS A 301 -31.64 -5.30 -10.18
C LYS A 301 -30.98 -3.90 -10.14
N GLY A 302 -29.68 -3.84 -10.41
CA GLY A 302 -28.84 -2.65 -10.24
C GLY A 302 -28.26 -2.59 -8.82
N LEU A 303 -26.97 -2.23 -8.74
CA LEU A 303 -26.29 -2.03 -7.46
C LEU A 303 -26.52 -0.60 -6.98
N SER A 304 -26.63 -0.41 -5.68
CA SER A 304 -26.78 0.89 -5.04
C SER A 304 -25.68 1.09 -4.03
N VAL A 305 -25.09 2.28 -4.00
CA VAL A 305 -24.03 2.62 -3.04
C VAL A 305 -24.61 3.49 -1.95
N VAL A 306 -24.44 3.08 -0.70
CA VAL A 306 -24.93 3.81 0.46
C VAL A 306 -23.77 4.29 1.30
N PHE A 307 -23.80 5.58 1.63
CA PHE A 307 -22.85 6.23 2.52
C PHE A 307 -23.47 6.42 3.89
N TYR A 308 -22.74 6.01 4.91
CA TYR A 308 -23.09 6.18 6.32
C TYR A 308 -22.02 7.01 7.02
N GLN A 309 -22.46 7.77 8.02
CA GLN A 309 -21.60 8.52 8.90
C GLN A 309 -21.88 8.13 10.34
N VAL A 310 -20.84 7.72 11.05
CA VAL A 310 -20.92 7.44 12.48
C VAL A 310 -20.81 8.78 13.22
N ASN A 311 -21.91 9.24 13.80
CA ASN A 311 -21.94 10.40 14.68
C ASN A 311 -21.66 9.95 16.14
N ALA A 312 -21.63 10.91 17.06
CA ALA A 312 -21.32 10.65 18.47
C ALA A 312 -22.32 9.71 19.17
N HIS A 313 -23.57 9.65 18.72
CA HIS A 313 -24.59 8.81 19.36
C HIS A 313 -25.25 7.83 18.40
N ASP A 314 -25.38 8.16 17.11
CA ASP A 314 -26.05 7.32 16.11
C ASP A 314 -25.27 7.24 14.79
N ILE A 315 -25.59 6.23 13.97
CA ILE A 315 -25.11 6.09 12.60
C ILE A 315 -26.19 6.56 11.62
N GLU A 316 -25.91 7.68 10.97
CA GLU A 316 -26.83 8.30 10.03
C GLU A 316 -26.50 7.93 8.58
N LYS A 317 -27.56 7.76 7.80
CA LYS A 317 -27.47 7.53 6.36
C LYS A 317 -27.31 8.86 5.64
N VAL A 318 -26.12 9.12 5.10
CA VAL A 318 -25.80 10.41 4.46
C VAL A 318 -26.40 10.49 3.06
N LYS A 319 -26.16 9.46 2.23
CA LYS A 319 -26.60 9.48 0.84
C LYS A 319 -26.75 8.08 0.26
N VAL A 320 -27.70 7.94 -0.64
CA VAL A 320 -27.91 6.74 -1.46
C VAL A 320 -27.69 7.12 -2.92
N LEU A 321 -26.85 6.36 -3.59
CA LEU A 321 -26.66 6.42 -5.04
C LEU A 321 -27.25 5.14 -5.63
N GLU A 322 -28.46 5.26 -6.17
CA GLU A 322 -29.18 4.12 -6.74
C GLU A 322 -28.72 3.81 -8.18
N LYS A 323 -28.86 2.54 -8.58
CA LYS A 323 -28.69 2.07 -9.96
C LYS A 323 -27.32 2.42 -10.59
N ARG A 324 -26.24 2.20 -9.85
CA ARG A 324 -24.85 2.31 -10.34
C ARG A 324 -24.28 0.94 -10.65
N ASN A 325 -23.49 0.81 -11.71
CA ASN A 325 -22.75 -0.42 -12.03
C ASN A 325 -21.38 -0.42 -11.34
N VAL A 326 -21.38 -0.35 -10.01
CA VAL A 326 -20.17 -0.27 -9.19
C VAL A 326 -20.09 -1.50 -8.30
N ASN A 327 -18.94 -2.17 -8.25
CA ASN A 327 -18.74 -3.33 -7.38
C ASN A 327 -17.67 -3.12 -6.31
N THR A 328 -16.78 -2.15 -6.50
CA THR A 328 -15.63 -1.92 -5.63
C THR A 328 -15.61 -0.46 -5.19
N ILE A 329 -15.44 -0.25 -3.89
CA ILE A 329 -15.26 1.08 -3.30
C ILE A 329 -13.80 1.21 -2.90
N SER A 330 -13.13 2.25 -3.38
CA SER A 330 -11.74 2.52 -3.03
C SER A 330 -11.59 3.95 -2.53
N TRP A 331 -11.27 4.09 -1.24
CA TRP A 331 -11.08 5.39 -0.59
C TRP A 331 -9.65 5.87 -0.75
N SER A 332 -9.47 7.18 -0.92
CA SER A 332 -8.16 7.81 -0.83
C SER A 332 -7.58 7.60 0.58
N PRO A 333 -6.28 7.27 0.72
CA PRO A 333 -5.59 7.17 1.99
C PRO A 333 -5.70 8.42 2.87
N ILE A 334 -5.84 9.61 2.28
CA ILE A 334 -6.07 10.87 3.04
C ILE A 334 -7.51 10.97 3.57
N GLY A 335 -8.44 10.18 3.03
CA GLY A 335 -9.88 10.40 3.14
C GLY A 335 -10.35 11.42 2.10
N GLN A 336 -11.54 12.00 2.33
CA GLN A 336 -12.19 12.99 1.46
C GLN A 336 -12.63 12.47 0.09
N HIS A 337 -11.76 11.86 -0.70
CA HIS A 337 -12.08 11.35 -2.03
C HIS A 337 -12.33 9.84 -2.00
N VAL A 338 -13.36 9.41 -2.72
CA VAL A 338 -13.69 8.00 -2.92
C VAL A 338 -13.90 7.73 -4.40
N VAL A 339 -13.36 6.61 -4.87
CA VAL A 339 -13.60 6.11 -6.23
C VAL A 339 -14.50 4.90 -6.14
N LEU A 340 -15.64 5.03 -6.81
CA LEU A 340 -16.58 3.95 -7.07
C LEU A 340 -16.20 3.32 -8.40
N ALA A 341 -15.68 2.10 -8.36
CA ALA A 341 -15.21 1.38 -9.54
C ALA A 341 -16.09 0.19 -9.88
N GLY A 342 -16.45 0.08 -11.17
CA GLY A 342 -17.04 -1.10 -11.79
C GLY A 342 -15.96 -2.00 -12.37
N LEU A 343 -15.21 -2.71 -11.52
CA LEU A 343 -14.11 -3.55 -11.98
C LEU A 343 -14.59 -4.86 -12.62
N ARG A 344 -13.77 -5.46 -13.49
CA ARG A 344 -14.00 -6.78 -14.11
C ARG A 344 -15.33 -6.82 -14.90
N SER A 345 -16.38 -7.39 -14.31
CA SER A 345 -17.68 -7.62 -14.96
C SER A 345 -18.54 -6.36 -15.13
N ALA A 346 -18.14 -5.21 -14.57
CA ALA A 346 -18.97 -4.01 -14.48
C ALA A 346 -18.53 -2.87 -15.45
N ASN A 347 -18.06 -3.24 -16.63
CA ASN A 347 -17.72 -2.36 -17.77
C ASN A 347 -16.64 -1.29 -17.51
N GLY A 348 -15.96 -1.29 -16.36
CA GLY A 348 -14.83 -0.41 -16.11
C GLY A 348 -15.19 1.06 -15.84
N GLY A 349 -16.44 1.34 -15.44
CA GLY A 349 -16.87 2.69 -15.06
C GLY A 349 -16.21 3.12 -13.74
N LEU A 350 -15.66 4.33 -13.70
CA LEU A 350 -15.01 4.93 -12.54
C LEU A 350 -15.71 6.24 -12.20
N GLU A 351 -16.36 6.30 -11.05
CA GLU A 351 -17.02 7.50 -10.53
C GLU A 351 -16.22 8.04 -9.34
N PHE A 352 -15.69 9.26 -9.48
CA PHE A 352 -14.93 9.96 -8.45
C PHE A 352 -15.89 10.83 -7.66
N ILE A 353 -15.94 10.65 -6.35
CA ILE A 353 -16.85 11.38 -5.45
C ILE A 353 -16.02 12.08 -4.38
N ASP A 354 -16.33 13.35 -4.15
CA ASP A 354 -15.88 14.06 -2.95
C ASP A 354 -16.90 13.86 -1.83
N THR A 355 -16.44 13.35 -0.70
CA THR A 355 -17.25 13.00 0.46
C THR A 355 -17.48 14.16 1.43
N SER A 356 -16.86 15.33 1.22
CA SER A 356 -17.25 16.55 1.95
C SER A 356 -18.62 17.05 1.47
N ASP A 357 -18.79 17.10 0.15
CA ASP A 357 -19.98 17.63 -0.52
C ASP A 357 -20.92 16.52 -1.01
N MET A 358 -20.49 15.26 -0.94
CA MET A 358 -21.17 14.10 -1.53
C MET A 358 -21.54 14.32 -3.00
N LYS A 359 -20.63 14.94 -3.75
CA LYS A 359 -20.77 15.28 -5.17
C LYS A 359 -19.80 14.47 -6.02
N THR A 360 -20.29 14.01 -7.16
CA THR A 360 -19.47 13.40 -8.19
C THR A 360 -18.59 14.46 -8.83
N THR A 361 -17.27 14.32 -8.68
CA THR A 361 -16.28 15.23 -9.25
C THR A 361 -16.04 14.93 -10.72
N ALA A 362 -15.90 13.65 -11.06
CA ALA A 362 -15.64 13.20 -12.41
C ALA A 362 -16.17 11.78 -12.65
N ASN A 363 -16.58 11.52 -13.88
CA ASN A 363 -16.84 10.18 -14.38
C ASN A 363 -15.79 9.87 -15.44
N GLN A 364 -15.13 8.73 -15.29
CA GLN A 364 -14.12 8.23 -16.21
C GLN A 364 -14.43 6.78 -16.56
N GLU A 365 -13.91 6.33 -17.68
CA GLU A 365 -14.07 4.94 -18.12
C GLU A 365 -12.69 4.33 -18.37
N HIS A 366 -12.47 3.15 -17.81
CA HIS A 366 -11.33 2.31 -18.11
C HIS A 366 -11.82 0.89 -18.40
N PHE A 367 -12.04 0.62 -19.67
CA PHE A 367 -12.55 -0.66 -20.13
C PHE A 367 -11.66 -1.82 -19.68
N GLY A 368 -12.27 -2.86 -19.10
CA GLY A 368 -11.55 -4.04 -18.64
C GLY A 368 -10.71 -3.84 -17.37
N ALA A 369 -10.81 -2.71 -16.66
CA ALA A 369 -10.08 -2.48 -15.41
C ALA A 369 -10.30 -3.62 -14.41
N THR A 370 -9.21 -4.22 -13.95
CA THR A 370 -9.24 -5.39 -13.04
C THR A 370 -9.00 -4.96 -11.60
N ASP A 371 -8.09 -4.01 -11.41
CA ASP A 371 -7.57 -3.60 -10.11
C ASP A 371 -7.49 -2.06 -10.03
N ILE A 372 -7.63 -1.55 -8.82
CA ILE A 372 -7.54 -0.13 -8.49
C ILE A 372 -6.66 0.05 -7.25
N GLU A 373 -5.72 0.99 -7.32
CA GLU A 373 -4.83 1.27 -6.20
C GLU A 373 -4.55 2.76 -6.06
N TRP A 374 -4.61 3.23 -4.82
CA TRP A 374 -4.25 4.60 -4.48
C TRP A 374 -2.78 4.71 -4.13
N ASP A 375 -2.18 5.81 -4.56
CA ASP A 375 -0.88 6.22 -4.06
C ASP A 375 -0.96 6.45 -2.53
N PRO A 376 0.04 6.07 -1.73
CA PRO A 376 0.02 6.30 -0.28
C PRO A 376 -0.21 7.75 0.15
N THR A 377 0.05 8.74 -0.73
CA THR A 377 -0.27 10.15 -0.45
C THR A 377 -1.70 10.53 -0.80
N GLY A 378 -2.49 9.64 -1.40
CA GLY A 378 -3.88 9.90 -1.78
C GLY A 378 -4.08 10.90 -2.92
N ARG A 379 -2.99 11.35 -3.57
CA ARG A 379 -3.03 12.31 -4.68
C ARG A 379 -3.33 11.66 -6.03
N TYR A 380 -2.89 10.42 -6.21
CA TYR A 380 -3.04 9.69 -7.47
C TYR A 380 -3.76 8.37 -7.23
N VAL A 381 -4.54 7.96 -8.22
CA VAL A 381 -5.15 6.64 -8.28
C VAL A 381 -4.78 6.00 -9.60
N VAL A 382 -4.44 4.73 -9.56
CA VAL A 382 -4.11 3.92 -10.73
C VAL A 382 -5.17 2.86 -10.88
N THR A 383 -5.64 2.70 -12.10
CA THR A 383 -6.40 1.51 -12.47
C THR A 383 -5.61 0.73 -13.50
N THR A 384 -5.55 -0.58 -13.31
CA THR A 384 -4.72 -1.48 -14.11
C THR A 384 -5.58 -2.58 -14.70
N VAL A 385 -5.25 -2.97 -15.93
CA VAL A 385 -5.78 -4.16 -16.60
C VAL A 385 -4.73 -5.27 -16.52
N SER A 386 -4.90 -6.16 -15.55
CA SER A 386 -3.99 -7.29 -15.33
C SER A 386 -4.13 -8.35 -16.41
N PHE A 387 -3.00 -8.85 -16.88
CA PHE A 387 -2.88 -9.92 -17.86
C PHE A 387 -3.44 -11.25 -17.37
N TRP A 388 -3.45 -11.48 -16.04
CA TRP A 388 -4.02 -12.70 -15.46
C TRP A 388 -5.52 -12.81 -15.68
N HIS A 389 -6.22 -11.68 -15.76
CA HIS A 389 -7.66 -11.65 -15.96
C HIS A 389 -8.04 -11.32 -17.41
N VAL A 390 -7.37 -10.34 -18.03
CA VAL A 390 -7.67 -9.88 -19.38
C VAL A 390 -6.38 -9.89 -20.20
N LYS A 391 -6.35 -10.76 -21.22
CA LYS A 391 -5.17 -10.97 -22.09
C LYS A 391 -5.02 -9.94 -23.21
N VAL A 392 -5.96 -9.01 -23.34
CA VAL A 392 -6.05 -8.02 -24.42
C VAL A 392 -6.03 -6.62 -23.79
N ASP A 393 -5.34 -5.67 -24.43
CA ASP A 393 -5.24 -4.26 -24.01
C ASP A 393 -4.83 -4.05 -22.54
N ASN A 394 -3.72 -4.67 -22.14
CA ASN A 394 -3.09 -4.37 -20.85
C ASN A 394 -2.60 -2.92 -20.82
N ALA A 395 -3.27 -2.12 -20.02
CA ALA A 395 -2.96 -0.72 -19.80
C ALA A 395 -3.04 -0.38 -18.31
N SER A 396 -2.30 0.64 -17.91
CA SER A 396 -2.47 1.29 -16.61
C SER A 396 -2.77 2.76 -16.82
N HIS A 397 -3.86 3.23 -16.21
CA HIS A 397 -4.28 4.62 -16.28
C HIS A 397 -4.04 5.27 -14.92
N VAL A 398 -3.31 6.38 -14.93
CA VAL A 398 -3.05 7.18 -13.73
C VAL A 398 -3.96 8.39 -13.76
N TYR A 399 -4.82 8.49 -12.74
CA TYR A 399 -5.71 9.62 -12.52
C TYR A 399 -5.24 10.43 -11.32
N SER A 400 -5.54 11.72 -11.33
CA SER A 400 -5.51 12.55 -10.13
C SER A 400 -6.64 12.18 -9.18
N SER A 401 -6.54 12.54 -7.91
CA SER A 401 -7.61 12.43 -6.89
C SER A 401 -8.96 13.03 -7.32
N HIS A 402 -8.92 14.09 -8.14
CA HIS A 402 -10.11 14.74 -8.69
C HIS A 402 -10.69 14.04 -9.94
N GLY A 403 -10.07 12.96 -10.42
CA GLY A 403 -10.51 12.19 -11.58
C GLY A 403 -10.05 12.73 -12.94
N THR A 404 -9.11 13.68 -12.96
CA THR A 404 -8.40 14.06 -14.20
C THR A 404 -7.42 12.97 -14.58
N LEU A 405 -7.53 12.45 -15.80
CA LEU A 405 -6.56 11.49 -16.33
C LEU A 405 -5.23 12.19 -16.65
N LEU A 406 -4.15 11.72 -16.05
CA LEU A 406 -2.81 12.29 -16.21
C LEU A 406 -1.99 11.52 -17.22
N TYR A 407 -1.93 10.20 -17.06
CA TYR A 407 -1.11 9.33 -17.90
C TYR A 407 -1.87 8.08 -18.32
N LYS A 408 -1.75 7.74 -19.60
CA LYS A 408 -2.13 6.43 -20.13
C LYS A 408 -0.85 5.65 -20.42
N LEU A 409 -0.53 4.69 -19.56
CA LEU A 409 0.53 3.73 -19.80
C LEU A 409 -0.03 2.60 -20.68
N ASN A 410 -0.14 2.91 -21.98
CA ASN A 410 -0.58 1.96 -22.99
C ASN A 410 0.62 1.14 -23.48
N LYS A 411 0.37 -0.11 -23.90
CA LYS A 411 1.35 -1.01 -24.53
C LYS A 411 2.44 -1.53 -23.58
N LEU A 412 2.10 -1.79 -22.32
CA LEU A 412 2.97 -2.59 -21.47
C LEU A 412 2.68 -4.06 -21.74
N GLU A 413 3.66 -4.80 -22.23
CA GLU A 413 3.50 -6.23 -22.49
C GLU A 413 3.31 -6.98 -21.16
N ARG A 414 2.17 -7.67 -21.02
CA ARG A 414 1.88 -8.63 -19.94
C ARG A 414 2.04 -8.06 -18.51
N ILE A 415 1.37 -6.95 -18.19
CA ILE A 415 1.32 -6.46 -16.79
C ILE A 415 0.60 -7.50 -15.92
N CYS A 416 1.30 -8.11 -14.95
CA CYS A 416 0.67 -9.01 -13.98
C CYS A 416 0.05 -8.26 -12.81
N GLN A 417 0.82 -7.35 -12.21
CA GLN A 417 0.42 -6.59 -11.03
C GLN A 417 1.01 -5.19 -11.08
N PHE A 418 0.23 -4.21 -10.67
CA PHE A 418 0.71 -2.88 -10.33
C PHE A 418 0.58 -2.73 -8.81
N ALA A 419 1.60 -2.16 -8.17
CA ALA A 419 1.56 -1.80 -6.76
C ALA A 419 2.38 -0.54 -6.54
N TRP A 420 1.84 0.41 -5.76
CA TRP A 420 2.60 1.56 -5.32
C TRP A 420 3.65 1.12 -4.31
N ARG A 421 4.85 1.69 -4.40
CA ARG A 421 5.86 1.49 -3.36
C ARG A 421 5.32 2.10 -2.05
N PRO A 422 5.12 1.30 -0.99
CA PRO A 422 4.63 1.85 0.27
C PRO A 422 5.58 2.92 0.78
N ARG A 423 5.03 4.08 1.18
CA ARG A 423 5.82 5.15 1.75
C ARG A 423 5.99 4.89 3.25
N PRO A 424 7.22 4.86 3.77
CA PRO A 424 7.42 4.71 5.21
C PRO A 424 6.77 5.86 5.98
N PRO A 425 6.37 5.63 7.25
CA PRO A 425 5.78 6.66 8.08
C PRO A 425 6.71 7.86 8.16
N THR A 426 6.12 9.06 8.15
CA THR A 426 6.88 10.30 8.17
C THR A 426 7.66 10.42 9.48
N LEU A 427 8.93 10.79 9.41
CA LEU A 427 9.77 11.09 10.58
C LEU A 427 9.38 12.39 11.31
N LEU A 428 8.36 13.10 10.80
CA LEU A 428 7.90 14.36 11.35
C LEU A 428 7.05 14.14 12.60
N SER A 429 7.25 14.97 13.60
CA SER A 429 6.38 15.01 14.79
C SER A 429 4.99 15.57 14.46
N ASP A 430 4.00 15.20 15.28
CA ASP A 430 2.62 15.70 15.14
C ASP A 430 2.53 17.24 15.18
N GLU A 431 3.41 17.88 15.94
CA GLU A 431 3.50 19.35 16.03
C GLU A 431 4.00 19.97 14.72
N GLN A 432 5.04 19.39 14.12
CA GLN A 432 5.53 19.82 12.82
C GLN A 432 4.47 19.63 11.73
N ILE A 433 3.75 18.50 11.75
CA ILE A 433 2.64 18.24 10.82
C ILE A 433 1.54 19.29 10.99
N LYS A 434 1.17 19.65 12.23
CA LYS A 434 0.21 20.73 12.51
C LYS A 434 0.70 22.08 12.00
N ASN A 435 1.96 22.41 12.20
CA ASN A 435 2.55 23.66 11.72
C ASN A 435 2.61 23.73 10.18
N ILE A 436 2.92 22.62 9.52
CA ILE A 436 2.89 22.51 8.05
C ILE A 436 1.47 22.70 7.53
N LYS A 437 0.47 22.06 8.16
CA LYS A 437 -0.95 22.23 7.81
C LYS A 437 -1.42 23.69 7.97
N LYS A 438 -0.99 24.38 9.04
CA LYS A 438 -1.29 25.81 9.25
C LYS A 438 -0.68 26.70 8.16
N ASN A 439 0.57 26.43 7.79
CA ASN A 439 1.33 27.22 6.82
C ASN A 439 1.22 26.70 5.37
N MET A 440 0.27 25.80 5.09
CA MET A 440 0.16 25.10 3.80
C MET A 440 0.01 26.05 2.62
N LYS A 441 -0.70 27.17 2.77
CA LYS A 441 -0.89 28.17 1.71
C LYS A 441 0.43 28.85 1.29
N THR A 442 1.30 29.12 2.26
CA THR A 442 2.61 29.73 2.01
C THR A 442 3.53 28.73 1.32
N TYR A 443 3.53 27.47 1.78
CA TYR A 443 4.29 26.39 1.15
C TYR A 443 3.79 26.10 -0.28
N SER A 444 2.48 26.05 -0.51
CA SER A 444 1.90 25.83 -1.86
C SER A 444 2.39 26.87 -2.85
N ARG A 445 2.31 28.16 -2.51
CA ARG A 445 2.80 29.24 -3.39
C ARG A 445 4.29 29.13 -3.69
N ARG A 446 5.09 28.74 -2.69
CA ARG A 446 6.53 28.56 -2.86
C ARG A 446 6.82 27.38 -3.80
N PHE A 447 6.22 26.22 -3.55
CA PHE A 447 6.43 25.02 -4.36
C PHE A 447 5.87 25.17 -5.77
N GLU A 448 4.71 25.79 -5.96
CA GLU A 448 4.17 26.11 -7.30
C GLU A 448 5.13 27.00 -8.09
N LYS A 449 5.74 27.99 -7.43
CA LYS A 449 6.73 28.86 -8.08
C LYS A 449 8.00 28.08 -8.46
N GLU A 450 8.51 27.24 -7.57
CA GLU A 450 9.68 26.39 -7.82
C GLU A 450 9.41 25.35 -8.93
N ASP A 451 8.24 24.72 -8.94
CA ASP A 451 7.80 23.76 -9.97
C ASP A 451 7.60 24.43 -11.34
N LEU A 452 7.00 25.62 -11.37
CA LEU A 452 6.85 26.38 -12.60
C LEU A 452 8.22 26.76 -13.18
N GLN A 453 9.16 27.17 -12.32
CA GLN A 453 10.53 27.51 -12.72
C GLN A 453 11.29 26.27 -13.23
N SER A 454 11.17 25.13 -12.58
CA SER A 454 11.84 23.89 -12.99
C SER A 454 11.29 23.36 -14.32
N SER A 455 9.96 23.34 -14.49
CA SER A 455 9.28 22.96 -15.72
C SER A 455 9.67 23.87 -16.89
N THR A 456 9.73 25.19 -16.65
CA THR A 456 10.15 26.17 -17.66
C THR A 456 11.60 25.97 -18.05
N ARG A 457 12.50 25.71 -17.09
CA ARG A 457 13.93 25.47 -17.34
C ARG A 457 14.16 24.18 -18.14
N ALA A 458 13.56 23.07 -17.70
CA ALA A 458 13.66 21.79 -18.39
C ALA A 458 13.10 21.86 -19.81
N SER A 459 11.97 22.56 -19.99
CA SER A 459 11.38 22.79 -21.31
C SER A 459 12.30 23.65 -22.19
N LYS A 460 12.90 24.71 -21.65
CA LYS A 460 13.78 25.63 -22.40
C LYS A 460 15.05 24.94 -22.89
N GLU A 461 15.75 24.19 -22.04
CA GLU A 461 16.97 23.47 -22.43
C GLU A 461 16.67 22.39 -23.50
N LEU A 462 15.55 21.68 -23.35
CA LEU A 462 15.11 20.70 -24.34
C LEU A 462 14.67 21.35 -25.66
N LEU A 463 13.95 22.48 -25.59
CA LEU A 463 13.51 23.27 -26.74
C LEU A 463 14.70 23.86 -27.50
N GLU A 464 15.70 24.38 -26.81
CA GLU A 464 16.92 24.91 -27.44
C GLU A 464 17.72 23.81 -28.13
N LYS A 465 17.85 22.63 -27.50
CA LYS A 465 18.49 21.47 -28.14
C LYS A 465 17.73 21.00 -29.37
N ARG A 466 16.39 20.92 -29.30
CA ARG A 466 15.53 20.56 -30.44
C ARG A 466 15.57 21.62 -31.54
N ALA A 467 15.62 22.90 -31.20
CA ALA A 467 15.72 24.00 -32.14
C ALA A 467 17.06 23.95 -32.89
N ARG A 468 18.18 23.74 -32.19
CA ARG A 468 19.50 23.55 -32.82
C ARG A 468 19.52 22.38 -33.80
N LEU A 469 19.03 21.21 -33.36
CA LEU A 469 18.94 20.02 -34.22
C LEU A 469 18.04 20.25 -35.44
N LYS A 470 16.93 20.98 -35.28
CA LYS A 470 16.05 21.35 -36.38
C LYS A 470 16.77 22.27 -37.38
N THR A 471 17.48 23.29 -36.90
CA THR A 471 18.24 24.20 -37.76
C THR A 471 19.39 23.48 -38.48
N GLU A 472 20.09 22.56 -37.82
CA GLU A 472 21.12 21.72 -38.45
C GLU A 472 20.53 20.82 -39.54
N TYR A 473 19.38 20.19 -39.28
CA TYR A 473 18.67 19.38 -40.26
C TYR A 473 18.20 20.21 -41.46
N GLU A 474 17.65 21.40 -41.22
CA GLU A 474 17.23 22.32 -42.30
C GLU A 474 18.42 22.76 -43.16
N LYS A 475 19.56 23.08 -42.56
CA LYS A 475 20.81 23.39 -43.28
C LYS A 475 21.32 22.22 -44.10
N TRP A 476 21.29 21.01 -43.55
CA TRP A 476 21.68 19.79 -44.26
C TRP A 476 20.74 19.50 -45.45
N ARG A 477 19.43 19.63 -45.23
CA ARG A 477 18.40 19.46 -46.27
C ARG A 477 18.55 20.50 -47.38
N ALA A 478 18.85 21.76 -47.04
CA ALA A 478 19.09 22.82 -48.01
C ALA A 478 20.31 22.52 -48.90
N LYS A 479 21.42 22.07 -48.31
CA LYS A 479 22.62 21.63 -49.06
C LYS A 479 22.32 20.48 -50.02
N LEU A 480 21.53 19.50 -49.59
CA LEU A 480 21.10 18.39 -50.45
C LEU A 480 20.20 18.85 -51.59
N LEU A 481 19.27 19.77 -51.31
CA LEU A 481 18.41 20.38 -52.33
C LEU A 481 19.22 21.18 -53.36
N GLU A 482 20.25 21.91 -52.92
CA GLU A 482 21.16 22.61 -53.84
C GLU A 482 21.95 21.65 -54.72
N LYS A 483 22.53 20.59 -54.15
CA LYS A 483 23.20 19.53 -54.93
C LYS A 483 22.24 18.89 -55.93
N PHE A 484 21.03 18.54 -55.50
CA PHE A 484 20.00 17.97 -56.35
C PHE A 484 19.60 18.91 -57.48
N ARG A 485 19.50 20.23 -57.22
CA ARG A 485 19.24 21.24 -58.25
C ARG A 485 20.42 21.41 -59.21
N GLY A 486 21.65 21.37 -58.72
CA GLY A 486 22.87 21.43 -59.55
C GLY A 486 23.00 20.21 -60.48
N GLU A 487 22.61 19.03 -60.00
CA GLU A 487 22.60 17.79 -60.79
C GLU A 487 21.38 17.68 -61.73
N LYS A 488 20.55 18.72 -61.84
CA LYS A 488 19.37 18.71 -62.72
C LYS A 488 19.74 18.58 -64.21
N GLN A 489 20.82 19.23 -64.65
CA GLN A 489 21.31 19.13 -66.04
C GLN A 489 21.80 17.72 -66.37
N LYS A 490 22.63 17.12 -65.52
CA LYS A 490 23.09 15.73 -65.69
C LYS A 490 21.95 14.72 -65.72
N ARG A 491 20.86 14.97 -64.99
CA ARG A 491 19.67 14.11 -64.98
C ARG A 491 18.76 14.31 -66.20
N LEU A 492 18.81 15.47 -66.83
CA LEU A 492 18.14 15.73 -68.11
C LEU A 492 18.92 15.12 -69.28
N GLU A 493 20.25 15.00 -69.18
CA GLU A 493 21.10 14.32 -70.17
C GLU A 493 21.05 12.78 -70.10
N LEU A 494 20.66 12.23 -68.94
CA LEU A 494 20.49 10.77 -68.73
C LEU A 494 19.06 10.27 -69.04
N ARG A 495 18.18 11.14 -69.54
CA ARG A 495 16.85 10.84 -70.06
C ARG A 495 16.84 11.10 -71.55
#